data_AF-A0A3M1FGS4-F1
#
_entry.id   AF-A0A3M1FGS4-F1
#
_cell.length_a   1.000
_cell.length_b   1.000
_cell.length_c   1.000
_cell.angle_alpha   90.00
_cell.angle_beta   90.00
_cell.angle_gamma   90.00
#
_symmetry.space_group_name_H-M   'P 1'
#
loop_
_entity.id
_entity.type
_entity.pdbx_description
1 polymer ?
#
loop_
_entity_poly.entity_id
_entity_poly.type
_entity_poly.pdbx_seq_one_letter_code
_entity_poly.pdbx_strand_id
1 'polypeptide(L)' 'IENDNTVWEHEPLRKLAAEGQLAAFHHDGFWQPMDTLRDKQVLEALWESGKAPWKKW' A
#
# COMPACT_ATOMS: atom_id res chain seq x y z
N ILE A 1 -2.28 3.39 23.24
CA ILE A 1 -1.91 2.37 22.24
C ILE A 1 -1.35 1.21 23.04
N GLU A 2 -1.99 0.05 23.00
CA GLU A 2 -1.60 -1.12 23.80
C GLU A 2 -0.42 -1.85 23.13
N ASN A 3 0.78 -1.27 23.27
CA ASN A 3 2.06 -1.95 23.03
C ASN A 3 2.35 -2.35 21.56
N ASP A 4 3.60 -2.73 21.28
CA ASP A 4 4.11 -3.07 19.94
C ASP A 4 3.52 -4.38 19.35
N ASN A 5 2.67 -5.08 20.11
CA ASN A 5 2.00 -6.31 19.68
C ASN A 5 0.63 -6.05 19.03
N THR A 6 0.16 -4.79 18.99
CA THR A 6 -1.12 -4.47 18.35
C THR A 6 -0.98 -4.49 16.82
N VAL A 7 -1.70 -5.40 16.16
CA VAL A 7 -1.82 -5.41 14.70
C VAL A 7 -2.62 -4.18 14.26
N TRP A 8 -1.96 -3.25 13.57
CA TRP A 8 -2.53 -1.96 13.17
C TRP A 8 -3.79 -2.10 12.33
N GLU A 9 -3.81 -3.08 11.42
CA GLU A 9 -4.91 -3.36 10.51
C GLU A 9 -6.15 -3.93 11.19
N HIS A 10 -6.03 -4.37 12.45
CA HIS A 10 -7.09 -5.07 13.18
C HIS A 10 -7.88 -4.13 14.10
N GLU A 11 -7.40 -3.89 15.32
CA GLU A 11 -8.16 -3.10 16.29
C GLU A 11 -8.15 -1.60 16.00
N PRO A 12 -6.99 -0.96 15.72
CA PRO A 12 -6.94 0.49 15.53
C PRO A 12 -7.75 0.96 14.33
N LEU A 13 -7.59 0.33 13.15
CA LEU A 13 -8.34 0.73 11.95
C LEU A 13 -9.84 0.46 12.08
N ARG A 14 -10.25 -0.65 12.71
CA ARG A 14 -11.68 -0.93 12.92
C ARG A 14 -12.31 0.10 13.85
N LYS A 15 -11.60 0.50 14.91
CA LYS A 15 -12.08 1.52 15.84
C LYS A 15 -12.23 2.88 15.14
N LEU A 16 -11.22 3.30 14.38
CA LEU A 16 -11.27 4.55 13.61
C LEU A 16 -12.40 4.55 12.58
N ALA A 17 -12.66 3.41 11.91
CA ALA A 17 -13.78 3.26 11.00
C ALA A 17 -15.13 3.36 11.72
N ALA A 18 -15.28 2.70 12.87
CA ALA A 18 -16.51 2.74 13.66
C ALA A 18 -16.80 4.14 14.25
N GLU A 19 -15.75 4.89 14.59
CA GLU A 19 -15.84 6.26 15.10
C GLU A 19 -15.99 7.32 13.99
N GLY A 20 -16.04 6.91 12.71
CA GLY A 20 -16.15 7.82 11.57
C GLY A 20 -14.89 8.67 11.33
N GLN A 21 -13.77 8.27 11.92
CA GLN A 21 -12.46 8.94 11.83
C GLN A 21 -11.56 8.36 10.73
N LEU A 22 -12.05 7.38 9.96
CA LEU A 22 -11.36 6.81 8.81
C LEU A 22 -12.11 7.14 7.52
N ALA A 23 -11.39 7.72 6.55
CA ALA A 23 -11.87 7.95 5.20
C ALA A 23 -11.02 7.18 4.18
N ALA A 24 -11.66 6.66 3.14
CA ALA A 24 -10.96 6.00 2.04
C ALA A 24 -10.76 6.98 0.88
N PHE A 25 -9.54 7.05 0.35
CA PHE A 25 -9.23 7.79 -0.87
C PHE A 25 -9.19 6.83 -2.06
N HIS A 26 -9.90 7.17 -3.15
CA HIS A 26 -9.87 6.38 -4.37
C HIS A 26 -8.66 6.79 -5.22
N HIS A 27 -7.73 5.87 -5.43
CA HIS A 27 -6.54 6.10 -6.26
C HIS A 27 -6.71 5.42 -7.62
N ASP A 28 -7.00 6.21 -8.66
CA ASP A 28 -7.19 5.73 -10.04
C ASP A 28 -5.87 5.41 -10.77
N GLY A 29 -4.74 5.81 -10.20
CA GLY A 29 -3.43 5.62 -10.81
C GLY A 29 -2.85 4.22 -10.60
N PHE A 30 -1.64 4.02 -11.12
CA PHE A 30 -0.92 2.76 -10.97
C PHE A 30 -0.55 2.50 -9.50
N TRP A 31 -0.92 1.32 -9.00
CA TRP A 31 -0.46 0.78 -7.73
C TRP A 31 -0.20 -0.73 -7.89
N GLN A 32 0.98 -1.19 -7.48
CA GLN A 32 1.34 -2.61 -7.49
C GLN A 32 2.20 -2.94 -6.26
N PRO A 33 1.81 -3.94 -5.44
CA PRO A 33 2.62 -4.40 -4.32
C PRO A 33 3.75 -5.34 -4.82
N MET A 34 4.71 -5.62 -3.93
CA MET A 34 5.83 -6.52 -4.21
C MET A 34 5.89 -7.62 -3.16
N ASP A 35 4.96 -8.57 -3.24
CA ASP A 35 4.85 -9.65 -2.25
C ASP A 35 5.54 -10.94 -2.71
N THR A 36 5.67 -11.10 -4.04
CA THR A 36 6.29 -12.28 -4.65
C THR A 36 7.52 -11.94 -5.49
N LEU A 37 8.35 -12.94 -5.76
CA LEU A 37 9.48 -12.80 -6.69
C LEU A 37 9.02 -12.36 -8.09
N ARG A 38 7.82 -12.78 -8.51
CA ARG A 38 7.24 -12.36 -9.79
C ARG A 38 6.94 -10.87 -9.80
N ASP A 39 6.41 -10.32 -8.72
CA ASP A 39 6.12 -8.88 -8.63
C ASP A 39 7.40 -8.07 -8.74
N LYS A 40 8.47 -8.53 -8.08
CA LYS A 40 9.80 -7.94 -8.23
C LYS A 40 10.24 -7.90 -9.70
N GLN A 41 10.15 -9.02 -10.41
CA GLN A 41 10.54 -9.08 -11.83
C GLN A 41 9.72 -8.12 -12.71
N VAL A 42 8.41 -8.01 -12.46
CA VAL A 42 7.53 -7.08 -13.19
C VAL A 42 7.91 -5.63 -12.90
N LEU A 43 8.13 -5.28 -11.64
CA LEU A 43 8.51 -3.93 -11.24
C LEU A 43 9.89 -3.54 -11.77
N GLU A 44 10.85 -4.48 -11.75
CA GLU A 44 12.20 -4.29 -12.32
C GLU A 44 12.12 -4.09 -13.84
N ALA A 45 11.34 -4.88 -14.58
CA ALA A 45 11.17 -4.70 -16.01
C ALA A 45 10.55 -3.33 -16.38
N LEU A 46 9.57 -2.86 -15.58
CA LEU A 46 8.98 -1.52 -15.74
C LEU A 46 10.01 -0.42 -15.47
N TRP A 47 10.92 -0.63 -14.51
CA TRP A 47 12.00 0.29 -14.21
C TRP A 47 13.05 0.36 -15.33
N GLU A 48 13.54 -0.79 -15.77
CA GLU A 48 14.56 -0.90 -16.82
C GLU A 48 14.08 -0.37 -18.17
N SER A 49 12.79 -0.58 -18.48
CA SER A 49 12.16 -0.04 -19.70
C SER A 49 11.91 1.47 -19.64
N GLY A 50 12.17 2.13 -18.50
CA GLY A 50 11.93 3.54 -18.29
C GLY A 50 10.45 3.91 -18.20
N LYS A 51 9.56 2.93 -18.07
CA LYS A 51 8.09 3.11 -18.04
C LYS A 51 7.50 2.98 -16.64
N ALA A 52 8.32 2.99 -15.59
CA ALA A 52 7.87 2.91 -14.20
C ALA A 52 6.96 4.10 -13.84
N PRO A 53 5.64 3.92 -13.70
CA PRO A 53 4.71 5.02 -13.47
C PRO A 53 4.81 5.63 -12.05
N TRP A 54 5.45 4.91 -11.12
CA TRP A 54 5.78 5.44 -9.78
C TRP A 54 7.02 6.34 -9.79
N LYS A 55 7.81 6.37 -10.86
CA LYS A 55 8.99 7.23 -11.00
C LYS A 55 8.55 8.65 -11.43
N LYS A 56 8.41 9.56 -10.46
CA LYS A 56 7.91 10.94 -10.66
C LYS A 56 8.95 12.06 -10.42
N TRP A 57 10.23 11.72 -10.33
CA TRP A 57 11.33 12.66 -10.10
C TRP A 57 12.18 12.88 -11.35
#